data_AF-A0A9D4DM94-F1
#
_entry.id   AF-A0A9D4DM94-F1
#
_cell.length_a   1.000
_cell.length_b   1.000
_cell.length_c   1.000
_cell.angle_alpha   90.00
_cell.angle_beta   90.00
_cell.angle_gamma   90.00
#
_symmetry.space_group_name_H-M   'P 1'
#
loop_
_entity.id
_entity.type
_entity.pdbx_description
1 polymer ?
#
loop_
_entity_poly.entity_id
_entity_poly.type
_entity_poly.pdbx_seq_one_letter_code
_entity_poly.pdbx_strand_id
1 'polypeptide(L)'
;MLVSSAVALMMRVGFLPVIPRPITVRATVRHCLTYFQSVQRQLNQESLAIMCDEGVFALAEDINLHETNKFSDHFLCRGPFH
;
A
#
# COMPACT_ATOMS: atom_id res chain seq x y z
N MET A 1 17.20 3.20 -34.24
CA MET A 1 16.46 2.43 -33.22
C MET A 1 15.60 3.39 -32.44
N LEU A 2 14.27 3.34 -32.65
CA LEU A 2 13.31 4.16 -31.94
C LEU A 2 13.15 3.62 -30.51
N VAL A 3 13.61 4.36 -29.52
CA VAL A 3 13.29 4.10 -28.11
C VAL A 3 11.82 4.44 -27.96
N SER A 4 10.96 3.41 -27.94
CA SER A 4 9.56 3.57 -27.60
C SER A 4 9.50 4.05 -26.16
N SER A 5 9.22 5.34 -25.98
CA SER A 5 8.84 5.93 -24.71
C SER A 5 7.59 5.18 -24.25
N ALA A 6 7.76 4.25 -23.30
CA ALA A 6 6.63 3.64 -22.61
C ALA A 6 5.82 4.78 -22.00
N VAL A 7 4.69 5.10 -22.62
CA VAL A 7 3.70 6.02 -22.08
C VAL A 7 3.16 5.32 -20.84
N ALA A 8 3.75 5.61 -19.68
CA ALA A 8 3.18 5.20 -18.42
C ALA A 8 1.78 5.83 -18.36
N LEU A 9 0.75 5.00 -18.46
CA LEU A 9 -0.62 5.44 -18.32
C LEU A 9 -0.73 6.04 -16.90
N MET A 10 -0.70 7.38 -16.79
CA MET A 10 -0.85 8.05 -15.49
C MET A 10 -2.28 7.82 -15.01
N MET A 11 -2.48 6.77 -14.23
CA MET A 11 -3.73 6.56 -13.52
C MET A 11 -3.84 7.62 -12.43
N ARG A 12 -4.93 8.40 -12.48
CA ARG A 12 -5.28 9.30 -11.38
C ARG A 12 -5.62 8.46 -10.16
N VAL A 13 -4.69 8.38 -9.22
CA VAL A 13 -4.95 7.82 -7.90
C VAL A 13 -5.76 8.85 -7.12
N GLY A 14 -7.06 8.60 -6.96
CA GLY A 14 -7.95 9.48 -6.19
C GLY A 14 -7.64 9.52 -4.69
N PHE A 15 -6.92 8.50 -4.18
CA PHE A 15 -6.55 8.35 -2.78
C PHE A 15 -5.30 7.48 -2.65
N LEU A 16 -4.24 8.02 -2.05
CA LEU A 16 -3.00 7.29 -1.76
C LEU A 16 -2.83 7.19 -0.24
N PRO A 17 -3.23 6.07 0.39
CA PRO A 17 -3.06 5.88 1.82
C PRO A 17 -1.58 5.85 2.22
N VAL A 18 -1.27 6.45 3.36
CA VAL A 18 0.07 6.51 3.94
C VAL A 18 0.03 5.98 5.36
N ILE A 19 0.96 5.10 5.74
CA ILE A 19 1.20 4.70 7.12
C ILE A 19 2.53 5.32 7.57
N PRO A 20 2.50 6.41 8.38
CA PRO A 20 3.70 7.14 8.76
C PRO A 20 4.43 6.49 9.95
N ARG A 21 5.69 6.91 10.15
CA ARG A 21 6.45 6.68 11.38
C ARG A 21 5.90 7.52 12.55
N PRO A 22 6.04 7.11 13.82
CA PRO A 22 6.62 5.86 14.34
C PRO A 22 5.56 4.83 14.73
N ILE A 23 5.08 4.02 13.78
CA ILE A 23 4.23 2.87 14.10
C ILE A 23 5.09 1.61 14.20
N THR A 24 5.29 1.11 15.41
CA THR A 24 6.07 -0.10 15.69
C THR A 24 5.21 -1.30 16.10
N VAL A 25 3.92 -1.06 16.36
CA VAL A 25 2.99 -2.08 16.84
C VAL A 25 2.33 -2.78 15.65
N ARG A 26 2.61 -4.07 15.47
CA ARG A 26 2.05 -4.91 14.40
C ARG A 26 0.51 -4.82 14.31
N ALA A 27 -0.18 -4.84 15.45
CA ALA A 27 -1.63 -4.76 15.50
C ALA A 27 -2.16 -3.44 14.91
N THR A 28 -1.46 -2.32 15.13
CA THR A 28 -1.80 -1.02 14.55
C THR A 28 -1.66 -1.04 13.04
N VAL A 29 -0.53 -1.55 12.51
CA VAL A 29 -0.33 -1.68 11.05
C VAL A 29 -1.42 -2.56 10.44
N ARG A 30 -1.75 -3.69 11.07
CA ARG A 30 -2.83 -4.60 10.61
C ARG A 30 -4.19 -3.89 10.58
N HIS A 31 -4.48 -3.05 11.58
CA HIS A 31 -5.71 -2.28 11.63
C HIS A 31 -5.77 -1.23 10.51
N CYS A 32 -4.66 -0.52 10.25
CA CYS A 32 -4.53 0.39 9.12
C CYS A 32 -4.79 -0.31 7.78
N LEU A 33 -4.16 -1.47 7.56
CA LEU A 33 -4.41 -2.26 6.35
C LEU A 33 -5.89 -2.63 6.23
N THR A 34 -6.50 -3.17 7.28
CA THR A 34 -7.93 -3.53 7.26
C THR A 34 -8.83 -2.32 6.95
N TYR A 35 -8.50 -1.15 7.49
CA TYR A 35 -9.21 0.09 7.19
C TYR A 35 -9.06 0.48 5.72
N PHE A 36 -7.86 0.40 5.16
CA PHE A 36 -7.63 0.70 3.74
C PHE A 36 -8.36 -0.26 2.80
N GLN A 37 -8.57 -1.53 3.17
CA GLN A 37 -9.47 -2.41 2.40
C GLN A 37 -10.90 -1.90 2.36
N SER A 38 -11.40 -1.35 3.47
CA SER A 38 -12.72 -0.74 3.49
C SER A 38 -12.78 0.47 2.56
N VAL A 39 -11.75 1.32 2.57
CA VAL A 39 -11.66 2.49 1.68
C VAL A 39 -11.56 2.06 0.23
N GLN A 40 -10.72 1.06 -0.09
CA GLN A 40 -10.59 0.47 -1.43
C GLN A 40 -11.97 0.04 -1.98
N ARG A 41 -12.77 -0.66 -1.16
CA ARG A 41 -14.12 -1.09 -1.54
C ARG A 41 -15.07 0.08 -1.77
N GLN A 42 -15.02 1.12 -0.93
CA GLN A 42 -15.83 2.33 -1.08
C GLN A 42 -15.48 3.11 -2.34
N LEU A 43 -14.21 3.09 -2.74
CA LEU A 43 -13.72 3.71 -3.97
C LEU A 43 -13.89 2.80 -5.20
N ASN A 44 -14.42 1.58 -5.02
CA ASN A 44 -14.58 0.57 -6.07
C ASN A 44 -13.28 0.31 -6.86
N GLN A 45 -12.15 0.24 -6.15
CA GLN A 45 -10.84 -0.02 -6.75
C GLN A 45 -10.47 -1.51 -6.65
N GLU A 46 -10.01 -2.11 -7.74
CA GLU A 46 -9.53 -3.50 -7.75
C GLU A 46 -8.29 -3.69 -6.90
N SER A 47 -7.46 -2.66 -6.78
CA SER A 47 -6.27 -2.66 -5.95
C SER A 47 -5.97 -1.29 -5.38
N LEU A 48 -5.22 -1.25 -4.29
CA LEU A 48 -4.85 -0.02 -3.61
C LEU A 48 -3.36 -0.01 -3.26
N ALA A 49 -2.65 0.99 -3.77
CA ALA A 49 -1.27 1.24 -3.38
C ALA A 49 -1.23 1.90 -1.99
N ILE A 50 -0.34 1.43 -1.10
CA ILE A 50 -0.19 1.95 0.25
C ILE A 50 1.27 2.33 0.47
N MET A 51 1.51 3.60 0.79
CA MET A 51 2.85 4.09 1.11
C MET A 51 3.16 3.85 2.58
N CYS A 52 4.26 3.17 2.86
CA CYS A 52 4.74 2.90 4.21
C CYS A 52 6.10 3.58 4.42
N ASP A 53 6.30 4.14 5.60
CA ASP A 53 7.66 4.38 6.12
C ASP A 53 8.47 3.07 6.17
N GLU A 54 9.80 3.13 6.14
CA GLU A 54 10.66 1.93 6.08
C GLU A 54 10.40 0.93 7.22
N GLY A 55 10.30 1.40 8.46
CA GLY A 55 10.06 0.52 9.61
C GLY A 55 8.66 -0.11 9.59
N VAL A 56 7.69 0.63 9.04
CA VAL A 56 6.31 0.17 8.88
C VAL A 56 6.18 -0.80 7.70
N PHE A 57 6.95 -0.59 6.63
CA PHE A 57 6.94 -1.42 5.44
C PHE A 57 7.27 -2.87 5.81
N ALA A 58 8.31 -3.09 6.61
CA ALA A 58 8.69 -4.42 7.07
C ALA A 58 7.56 -5.12 7.86
N LEU A 59 6.85 -4.38 8.72
CA LEU A 59 5.71 -4.91 9.46
C LEU A 59 4.52 -5.22 8.55
N ALA A 60 4.23 -4.34 7.58
CA ALA A 60 3.14 -4.51 6.63
C ALA A 60 3.39 -5.68 5.69
N GLU A 61 4.62 -5.84 5.22
CA GLU A 61 5.05 -6.96 4.38
C GLU A 61 4.90 -8.29 5.12
N ASP A 62 5.37 -8.36 6.37
CA ASP A 62 5.22 -9.57 7.17
C ASP A 62 3.74 -9.91 7.44
N ILE A 63 2.88 -8.90 7.69
CA ILE A 63 1.43 -9.12 7.79
C ILE A 63 0.85 -9.66 6.47
N ASN A 64 1.24 -9.10 5.32
CA ASN A 64 0.79 -9.56 4.01
C ASN A 64 1.23 -11.00 3.72
N LEU A 65 2.43 -11.41 4.16
CA LEU A 65 2.89 -12.80 4.00
C LEU A 65 2.10 -13.80 4.85
N HIS A 66 1.70 -13.41 6.06
CA HIS A 66 0.91 -14.28 6.95
C HIS A 66 -0.59 -14.30 6.59
N GLU A 67 -1.11 -13.23 5.99
CA GLU A 67 -2.53 -13.06 5.64
C GLU A 67 -2.70 -12.75 4.15
N THR A 68 -1.98 -13.46 3.26
CA THR A 68 -1.89 -13.13 1.82
C THR A 68 -3.25 -13.04 1.14
N ASN A 69 -4.15 -13.99 1.39
CA ASN A 69 -5.50 -13.98 0.81
C ASN A 69 -6.33 -12.78 1.28
N LYS A 70 -6.00 -12.21 2.44
CA LYS A 70 -6.73 -11.07 2.97
C LYS A 70 -6.24 -9.78 2.32
N PHE A 71 -4.94 -9.58 2.15
CA PHE A 71 -4.37 -8.31 1.70
C PHE A 71 -3.73 -8.37 0.30
N SER A 72 -4.14 -9.34 -0.54
CA SER A 72 -3.62 -9.56 -1.89
C SER A 72 -3.76 -8.34 -2.81
N ASP A 73 -4.79 -7.54 -2.56
CA ASP A 73 -5.15 -6.40 -3.42
C ASP A 73 -4.45 -5.10 -2.99
N HIS A 74 -3.60 -5.18 -1.96
CA HIS A 74 -2.77 -4.09 -1.50
C HIS A 74 -1.38 -4.16 -2.10
N PHE A 75 -0.99 -3.09 -2.79
CA PHE A 75 0.37 -2.89 -3.26
C PHE A 75 1.14 -2.05 -2.24
N LEU A 76 2.00 -2.68 -1.45
CA LEU A 76 2.84 -1.98 -0.50
C LEU A 76 3.98 -1.26 -1.23
N CYS A 77 4.13 0.03 -0.97
CA CYS A 77 5.18 0.87 -1.51
C CYS A 77 6.02 1.42 -0.35
N ARG A 78 7.35 1.38 -0.48
CA ARG A 78 8.24 2.03 0.48
C ARG A 78 8.37 3.51 0.12
N GLY A 79 7.98 4.38 1.05
CA GLY A 79 8.12 5.82 0.90
C GLY A 79 9.53 6.32 1.25
N PRO A 80 9.90 7.54 0.80
CA PRO A 80 11.19 8.16 1.11
C PRO A 80 11.25 8.78 2.51
N PHE A 81 10.24 8.54 3.35
CA PHE A 81 10.11 9.15 4.66
C PHE A 81 11.06 8.43 5.63
N HIS A 82 11.81 9.20 6.43
CA HIS A 82 12.77 8.74 7.44
C HIS A 82 12.36 9.26 8.82
#